data_AF-A0A2K8X0K3-F1
#
_entry.id   AF-A0A2K8X0K3-F1
#
_cell.length_a   1.000
_cell.length_b   1.000
_cell.length_c   1.000
_cell.angle_alpha   90.00
_cell.angle_beta   90.00
_cell.angle_gamma   90.00
#
_symmetry.space_group_name_H-M   'P 1'
#
loop_
_entity.id
_entity.type
_entity.pdbx_description
1 polymer ?
#
loop_
_entity_poly.entity_id
_entity_poly.type
_entity_poly.pdbx_seq_one_letter_code
_entity_poly.pdbx_strand_id
1 'polypeptide(L)'
;MASKTEDAIKSFEGCQETLYIREDETEVGKKAIKDAEEAKTKRNVETFVSLKFDDKSAKISKPASIKGPKTVEIEKVAIYTIDTYKKNATKADKNNIRWSIWINGDKKTVYKTIDSKSKPGLYTYAKTELDGDNNKLTIIFDKALKDKKVQIEPYREDAPKIDQSKVSHDFIKTTTIKEADATLSKIAIRDKAHLYLKIEGDDIESTEEEKANELLKSSTFKLSSSTTIYIYSDGKISNTYLQSGDKMRYIYIDSNKEEHDLGKTKVISTRRHTKMNILSNTKEDDVQLVYIKDIPSYNSTNVKFKFLTWNSSSGRWYINPFCLAGLLGAMIEESIVDIGFNGFSLKNGNTAGGSTSHINGKKGDLRYLNTNKDGRRTILQDNSFDYARQVNFNNALNKFGWGVTDKNYSEKFNHNGIETLLPHTQHKKKVGVYRHHHHLHLNGFKLNIH
;
A
#
# COMPACT_ATOMS: atom_id res chain seq x y z
N MET A 1 18.49 -48.41 -18.23
CA MET A 1 17.14 -47.87 -18.50
C MET A 1 16.90 -46.78 -17.47
N ALA A 2 16.72 -45.55 -17.93
CA ALA A 2 16.80 -44.34 -17.11
C ALA A 2 15.65 -44.27 -16.08
N SER A 3 16.03 -44.02 -14.83
CA SER A 3 15.12 -43.76 -13.71
C SER A 3 14.52 -42.37 -13.82
N LYS A 4 13.25 -42.28 -13.41
CA LYS A 4 12.50 -41.03 -13.28
C LYS A 4 13.10 -40.20 -12.14
N THR A 5 13.62 -39.02 -12.46
CA THR A 5 13.81 -37.94 -11.49
C THR A 5 12.54 -37.09 -11.52
N GLU A 6 11.68 -37.26 -10.54
CA GLU A 6 10.63 -36.29 -10.23
C GLU A 6 11.30 -35.02 -9.70
N ASP A 7 11.42 -34.00 -10.55
CA ASP A 7 11.83 -32.67 -10.13
C ASP A 7 10.77 -32.11 -9.19
N ALA A 8 11.10 -32.08 -7.90
CA ALA A 8 10.32 -31.44 -6.85
C ALA A 8 10.32 -29.91 -7.03
N ILE A 9 9.52 -29.42 -7.97
CA ILE A 9 9.13 -28.00 -8.06
C ILE A 9 7.78 -27.87 -7.35
N LYS A 10 7.79 -27.97 -6.02
CA LYS A 10 6.66 -27.47 -5.21
C LYS A 10 6.89 -25.97 -5.02
N SER A 11 6.00 -25.17 -5.60
CA SER A 11 6.06 -23.71 -5.51
C SER A 11 5.92 -23.26 -4.06
N PHE A 12 6.63 -22.18 -3.74
CA PHE A 12 6.67 -21.55 -2.42
C PHE A 12 5.37 -20.79 -2.06
N GLU A 13 4.31 -20.96 -2.84
CA GLU A 13 3.05 -20.19 -2.76
C GLU A 13 2.19 -20.60 -1.56
N GLY A 14 2.27 -21.86 -1.12
CA GLY A 14 1.61 -22.32 0.13
C GLY A 14 2.13 -21.64 1.41
N CYS A 15 3.31 -21.00 1.35
CA CYS A 15 3.86 -20.25 2.47
C CYS A 15 3.32 -18.81 2.55
N GLN A 16 2.71 -18.26 1.49
CA GLN A 16 2.21 -16.87 1.53
C GLN A 16 0.89 -16.72 2.28
N GLU A 17 0.00 -17.71 2.23
CA GLU A 17 -1.24 -17.68 3.03
C GLU A 17 -0.97 -17.88 4.53
N THR A 18 0.13 -18.57 4.88
CA THR A 18 0.59 -18.68 6.27
C THR A 18 1.38 -17.45 6.76
N LEU A 19 1.89 -16.60 5.86
CA LEU A 19 2.70 -15.42 6.20
C LEU A 19 1.90 -14.12 6.41
N TYR A 20 0.62 -14.10 6.10
CA TYR A 20 -0.28 -12.97 6.39
C TYR A 20 -1.43 -13.41 7.29
N ILE A 21 -1.13 -13.93 8.47
CA ILE A 21 -2.11 -13.83 9.55
C ILE A 21 -2.10 -12.37 9.95
N ARG A 22 -3.19 -11.65 9.67
CA ARG A 22 -3.32 -10.29 10.20
C ARG A 22 -3.27 -10.40 11.72
N GLU A 23 -2.67 -9.43 12.43
CA GLU A 23 -2.55 -9.54 13.89
C GLU A 23 -3.92 -9.80 14.53
N ASP A 24 -4.98 -9.17 14.03
CA ASP A 24 -6.39 -9.36 14.44
C ASP A 24 -7.01 -10.73 14.10
N GLU A 25 -6.36 -11.54 13.26
CA GLU A 25 -6.73 -12.93 12.95
C GLU A 25 -5.97 -13.95 13.81
N THR A 26 -4.85 -13.55 14.44
CA THR A 26 -4.15 -14.37 15.43
C THR A 26 -4.92 -14.39 16.77
N GLU A 27 -4.82 -15.48 17.53
CA GLU A 27 -5.38 -15.52 18.90
C GLU A 27 -4.81 -14.42 19.80
N VAL A 28 -3.56 -14.01 19.55
CA VAL A 28 -2.90 -12.92 20.29
C VAL A 28 -3.53 -11.56 19.98
N GLY A 29 -3.77 -11.22 18.70
CA GLY A 29 -4.36 -9.93 18.35
C GLY A 29 -5.87 -9.88 18.54
N LYS A 30 -6.60 -11.00 18.37
CA LYS A 30 -8.00 -11.10 18.84
C LYS A 30 -8.11 -10.80 20.33
N LYS A 31 -7.19 -11.38 21.14
CA LYS A 31 -7.10 -11.08 22.57
C LYS A 31 -6.74 -9.62 22.81
N ALA A 32 -5.78 -9.05 22.07
CA ALA A 32 -5.41 -7.64 22.23
C ALA A 32 -6.56 -6.68 21.91
N ILE A 33 -7.38 -6.97 20.90
CA ILE A 33 -8.59 -6.21 20.58
C ILE A 33 -9.61 -6.31 21.71
N LYS A 34 -9.89 -7.53 22.17
CA LYS A 34 -10.82 -7.78 23.27
C LYS A 34 -10.37 -7.07 24.56
N ASP A 35 -9.10 -7.19 24.92
CA ASP A 35 -8.50 -6.54 26.09
C ASP A 35 -8.59 -4.99 25.96
N ALA A 36 -8.43 -4.44 24.76
CA ALA A 36 -8.58 -3.02 24.50
C ALA A 36 -10.03 -2.52 24.64
N GLU A 37 -11.01 -3.31 24.17
CA GLU A 37 -12.45 -3.03 24.31
C GLU A 37 -12.92 -3.14 25.77
N GLU A 38 -12.48 -4.16 26.49
CA GLU A 38 -12.73 -4.33 27.92
C GLU A 38 -12.11 -3.18 28.72
N ALA A 39 -10.87 -2.80 28.42
CA ALA A 39 -10.22 -1.65 29.05
C ALA A 39 -10.96 -0.33 28.75
N LYS A 40 -11.49 -0.14 27.53
CA LYS A 40 -12.31 1.03 27.18
C LYS A 40 -13.62 1.04 27.96
N THR A 41 -14.29 -0.09 28.06
CA THR A 41 -15.54 -0.24 28.81
C THR A 41 -15.31 0.05 30.29
N LYS A 42 -14.25 -0.50 30.88
CA LYS A 42 -13.85 -0.22 32.26
C LYS A 42 -13.58 1.27 32.50
N ARG A 43 -12.86 1.94 31.58
CA ARG A 43 -12.61 3.38 31.68
C ARG A 43 -13.88 4.22 31.61
N ASN A 44 -14.86 3.82 30.79
CA ASN A 44 -16.12 4.54 30.65
C ASN A 44 -17.01 4.47 31.92
N VAL A 45 -16.85 3.42 32.73
CA VAL A 45 -17.57 3.26 34.01
C VAL A 45 -16.78 3.76 35.23
N GLU A 46 -15.47 4.01 35.09
CA GLU A 46 -14.65 4.59 36.15
C GLU A 46 -15.05 6.06 36.39
N THR A 47 -15.59 6.35 37.56
CA THR A 47 -15.77 7.72 38.04
C THR A 47 -14.41 8.33 38.36
N PHE A 48 -14.20 9.60 38.00
CA PHE A 48 -12.96 10.33 38.24
C PHE A 48 -12.52 10.24 39.72
N VAL A 49 -11.38 9.59 39.97
CA VAL A 49 -10.81 9.49 41.32
C VAL A 49 -10.10 10.80 41.63
N SER A 50 -10.80 11.71 42.32
CA SER A 50 -10.18 12.92 42.86
C SER A 50 -9.35 12.56 44.09
N LEU A 51 -8.03 12.67 44.02
CA LEU A 51 -7.18 12.66 45.22
C LEU A 51 -7.62 13.82 46.13
N LYS A 52 -7.80 13.62 47.44
CA LYS A 52 -8.19 14.70 48.36
C LYS A 52 -7.09 15.78 48.39
N PHE A 53 -7.47 17.03 48.14
CA PHE A 53 -6.58 18.18 48.25
C PHE A 53 -6.55 18.63 49.71
N ASP A 54 -5.36 18.89 50.24
CA ASP A 54 -5.20 19.67 51.46
C ASP A 54 -4.47 20.97 51.10
N ASP A 55 -5.24 22.05 50.96
CA ASP A 55 -4.78 23.40 50.65
C ASP A 55 -4.02 24.05 51.81
N LYS A 56 -4.04 23.45 53.00
CA LYS A 56 -3.46 23.98 54.25
C LYS A 56 -2.15 23.29 54.65
N SER A 57 -1.69 22.30 53.89
CA SER A 57 -0.48 21.54 54.20
C SER A 57 0.80 22.40 54.06
N ALA A 58 1.49 22.65 55.17
CA ALA A 58 2.63 23.59 55.26
C ALA A 58 3.98 23.18 54.63
N LYS A 59 4.19 21.92 54.22
CA LYS A 59 5.48 21.45 53.64
C LYS A 59 5.40 21.25 52.13
N ILE A 60 6.26 21.92 51.37
CA ILE A 60 6.32 21.82 49.91
C ILE A 60 7.35 20.76 49.50
N SER A 61 6.89 19.58 49.11
CA SER A 61 7.72 18.65 48.33
C SER A 61 7.39 18.81 46.85
N LYS A 62 8.34 19.35 46.08
CA LYS A 62 8.27 19.40 44.61
C LYS A 62 8.78 18.08 44.03
N PRO A 63 8.12 17.53 43.00
CA PRO A 63 8.68 16.46 42.17
C PRO A 63 10.06 16.89 41.66
N ALA A 64 11.04 16.00 41.73
CA ALA A 64 12.36 16.25 41.17
C ALA A 64 12.38 15.93 39.67
N SER A 65 11.68 14.88 39.24
CA SER A 65 11.53 14.55 37.82
C SER A 65 10.23 13.80 37.53
N ILE A 66 9.81 13.81 36.25
CA ILE A 66 8.71 12.99 35.77
C ILE A 66 9.10 12.07 34.61
N LYS A 67 8.59 10.85 34.63
CA LYS A 67 8.64 9.89 33.54
C LYS A 67 7.36 9.95 32.71
N GLY A 68 7.51 9.69 31.42
CA GLY A 68 6.41 9.63 30.48
C GLY A 68 6.90 9.54 29.04
N PRO A 69 5.99 9.27 28.09
CA PRO A 69 6.32 9.15 26.68
C PRO A 69 6.79 10.48 26.08
N LYS A 70 7.65 10.42 25.06
CA LYS A 70 8.03 11.59 24.23
C LYS A 70 7.00 11.86 23.12
N THR A 71 6.33 10.80 22.68
CA THR A 71 5.33 10.80 21.60
C THR A 71 4.18 9.90 22.01
N VAL A 72 2.94 10.32 21.75
CA VAL A 72 1.73 9.54 22.00
C VAL A 72 0.83 9.60 20.77
N GLU A 73 0.27 8.47 20.40
CA GLU A 73 -0.75 8.39 19.37
C GLU A 73 -2.13 8.75 19.94
N ILE A 74 -2.96 9.40 19.13
CA ILE A 74 -4.36 9.70 19.47
C ILE A 74 -5.07 8.41 19.91
N GLU A 75 -5.92 8.51 20.93
CA GLU A 75 -6.69 7.39 21.51
C GLU A 75 -5.88 6.27 22.19
N LYS A 76 -4.54 6.35 22.21
CA LYS A 76 -3.70 5.46 23.03
C LYS A 76 -3.50 5.99 24.44
N VAL A 77 -3.30 5.06 25.38
CA VAL A 77 -3.04 5.37 26.79
C VAL A 77 -1.61 5.90 26.95
N ALA A 78 -1.49 7.07 27.58
CA ALA A 78 -0.23 7.62 28.06
C ALA A 78 -0.18 7.57 29.59
N ILE A 79 0.95 7.12 30.12
CA ILE A 79 1.18 7.05 31.56
C ILE A 79 2.34 7.98 31.92
N TYR A 80 2.10 8.84 32.90
CA TYR A 80 3.10 9.72 33.49
C TYR A 80 3.25 9.36 34.97
N THR A 81 4.48 9.26 35.44
CA THR A 81 4.79 8.93 36.82
C THR A 81 5.79 9.92 37.38
N ILE A 82 5.65 10.25 38.66
CA ILE A 82 6.67 11.02 39.36
C ILE A 82 7.80 10.07 39.75
N ASP A 83 9.00 10.37 39.26
CA ASP A 83 10.15 9.48 39.32
C ASP A 83 10.88 9.55 40.65
N THR A 84 11.09 10.78 41.11
CA THR A 84 11.80 11.05 42.34
C THR A 84 11.14 12.23 43.03
N TYR A 85 11.01 12.11 44.34
CA TYR A 85 10.65 13.21 45.20
C TYR A 85 11.92 13.75 45.85
N LYS A 86 11.92 15.02 46.27
CA LYS A 86 13.00 15.53 47.12
C LYS A 86 13.05 14.72 48.42
N LYS A 87 14.26 14.55 48.99
CA LYS A 87 14.64 13.59 50.06
C LYS A 87 13.71 13.47 51.29
N ASN A 88 12.75 14.40 51.50
CA ASN A 88 11.91 14.47 52.70
C ASN A 88 10.39 14.44 52.40
N ALA A 89 9.95 13.88 51.27
CA ALA A 89 8.54 13.82 50.92
C ALA A 89 7.78 12.76 51.73
N THR A 90 6.79 13.17 52.51
CA THR A 90 5.88 12.27 53.24
C THR A 90 4.83 11.64 52.31
N LYS A 91 4.19 10.55 52.73
CA LYS A 91 3.08 9.95 51.98
C LYS A 91 1.92 10.94 51.74
N ALA A 92 1.64 11.82 52.70
CA ALA A 92 0.67 12.89 52.54
C ALA A 92 1.07 13.88 51.44
N ASP A 93 2.36 14.22 51.34
CA ASP A 93 2.89 15.09 50.28
C ASP A 93 2.68 14.49 48.89
N LYS A 94 2.92 13.18 48.74
CA LYS A 94 2.75 12.46 47.48
C LYS A 94 1.28 12.39 47.04
N ASN A 95 0.37 12.30 48.01
CA ASN A 95 -1.08 12.24 47.79
C ASN A 95 -1.68 13.57 47.36
N ASN A 96 -1.00 14.68 47.65
CA ASN A 96 -1.51 16.04 47.43
C ASN A 96 -1.11 16.64 46.06
N ILE A 97 -0.58 15.83 45.14
CA ILE A 97 -0.13 16.31 43.82
C ILE A 97 -1.29 16.36 42.82
N ARG A 98 -1.26 17.40 41.98
CA ARG A 98 -2.14 17.62 40.84
C ARG A 98 -1.35 17.56 39.55
N TRP A 99 -2.06 17.37 38.44
CA TRP A 99 -1.48 17.39 37.11
C TRP A 99 -2.11 18.48 36.28
N SER A 100 -1.29 19.12 35.46
CA SER A 100 -1.73 20.11 34.48
C SER A 100 -1.21 19.81 33.10
N ILE A 101 -1.98 20.26 32.10
CA ILE A 101 -1.66 20.16 30.69
C ILE A 101 -1.49 21.56 30.12
N TRP A 102 -0.42 21.70 29.36
CA TRP A 102 -0.10 22.88 28.58
C TRP A 102 -0.11 22.53 27.09
N ILE A 103 -0.58 23.42 26.22
CA ILE A 103 -0.56 23.21 24.78
C ILE A 103 0.31 24.29 24.15
N ASN A 104 1.37 23.88 23.47
CA ASN A 104 2.27 24.80 22.78
C ASN A 104 1.71 25.12 21.38
N GLY A 105 1.45 26.39 21.07
CA GLY A 105 1.14 26.83 19.69
C GLY A 105 -0.06 27.77 19.51
N ASP A 106 -0.88 28.05 20.52
CA ASP A 106 -1.98 29.02 20.40
C ASP A 106 -1.56 30.39 20.99
N LYS A 107 -1.92 31.50 20.33
CA LYS A 107 -1.56 32.89 20.72
C LYS A 107 -1.92 33.28 22.17
N LYS A 108 -2.75 32.47 22.83
CA LYS A 108 -3.00 32.50 24.27
C LYS A 108 -2.71 31.12 24.82
N THR A 109 -1.63 31.05 25.57
CA THR A 109 -1.30 29.91 26.42
C THR A 109 -2.50 29.54 27.31
N VAL A 110 -3.07 28.34 27.14
CA VAL A 110 -4.19 27.87 27.97
C VAL A 110 -3.68 26.88 28.99
N TYR A 111 -3.56 27.34 30.24
CA TYR A 111 -3.27 26.47 31.39
C TYR A 111 -4.56 25.80 31.87
N LYS A 112 -4.60 24.46 31.94
CA LYS A 112 -5.73 23.75 32.57
C LYS A 112 -5.26 22.67 33.53
N THR A 113 -5.87 22.70 34.71
CA THR A 113 -5.86 21.61 35.70
C THR A 113 -6.59 20.39 35.13
N ILE A 114 -6.03 19.20 35.34
CA ILE A 114 -6.72 17.93 35.05
C ILE A 114 -7.61 17.59 36.25
N ASP A 115 -8.91 17.77 36.09
CA ASP A 115 -9.92 17.46 37.10
C ASP A 115 -11.22 16.92 36.48
N SER A 116 -12.15 16.48 37.33
CA SER A 116 -13.50 16.04 36.93
C SER A 116 -14.34 17.09 36.20
N LYS A 117 -13.94 18.37 36.20
CA LYS A 117 -14.67 19.49 35.57
C LYS A 117 -14.03 19.96 34.27
N SER A 118 -12.94 19.32 33.84
CA SER A 118 -12.22 19.69 32.63
C SER A 118 -13.11 19.53 31.39
N LYS A 119 -13.13 20.57 30.54
CA LYS A 119 -13.96 20.59 29.33
C LYS A 119 -13.52 19.53 28.30
N PRO A 120 -14.45 18.97 27.49
CA PRO A 120 -14.12 18.13 26.34
C PRO A 120 -13.13 18.80 25.38
N GLY A 121 -12.31 18.01 24.66
CA GLY A 121 -11.39 18.51 23.63
C GLY A 121 -9.91 18.62 24.04
N LEU A 122 -9.54 18.20 25.25
CA LEU A 122 -8.14 18.05 25.67
C LEU A 122 -7.74 16.59 25.80
N TYR A 123 -8.59 15.83 26.48
CA TYR A 123 -8.44 14.41 26.68
C TYR A 123 -9.82 13.78 26.71
N THR A 124 -9.88 12.51 26.35
CA THR A 124 -11.11 11.69 26.42
C THR A 124 -11.18 10.90 27.72
N TYR A 125 -10.04 10.73 28.40
CA TYR A 125 -9.95 10.10 29.71
C TYR A 125 -8.71 10.60 30.45
N ALA A 126 -8.84 10.87 31.75
CA ALA A 126 -7.71 11.08 32.64
C ALA A 126 -8.02 10.55 34.04
N LYS A 127 -7.05 9.87 34.66
CA LYS A 127 -7.13 9.34 36.01
C LYS A 127 -5.81 9.58 36.72
N THR A 128 -5.88 10.08 37.95
CA THR A 128 -4.73 10.18 38.84
C THR A 128 -4.90 9.20 39.99
N GLU A 129 -3.87 8.41 40.26
CA GLU A 129 -3.86 7.44 41.35
C GLU A 129 -2.47 7.33 41.98
N LEU A 130 -2.40 6.67 43.13
CA LEU A 130 -1.14 6.23 43.72
C LEU A 130 -0.90 4.80 43.29
N ASP A 131 0.21 4.57 42.60
CA ASP A 131 0.71 3.25 42.26
C ASP A 131 1.84 2.90 43.23
N GLY A 132 1.46 2.28 44.35
CA GLY A 132 2.31 2.16 45.53
C GLY A 132 2.68 3.52 46.11
N ASP A 133 3.93 3.92 45.91
CA ASP A 133 4.55 5.11 46.49
C ASP A 133 4.80 6.24 45.47
N ASN A 134 4.28 6.07 44.25
CA ASN A 134 4.44 6.99 43.13
C ASN A 134 3.08 7.55 42.68
N ASN A 135 3.03 8.85 42.44
CA ASN A 135 1.85 9.48 41.83
C ASN A 135 1.86 9.21 40.31
N LYS A 136 0.75 8.68 39.80
CA LYS A 136 0.59 8.24 38.42
C LYS A 136 -0.61 8.94 37.78
N LEU A 137 -0.37 9.55 36.63
CA LEU A 137 -1.39 10.06 35.73
C LEU A 137 -1.53 9.10 34.54
N THR A 138 -2.73 8.58 34.34
CA THR A 138 -3.12 7.86 33.13
C THR A 138 -4.01 8.78 32.30
N ILE A 139 -3.66 9.03 31.04
CA ILE A 139 -4.39 9.97 30.18
C ILE A 139 -4.52 9.46 28.74
N ILE A 140 -5.63 9.75 28.09
CA ILE A 140 -5.87 9.54 26.66
C ILE A 140 -6.19 10.88 26.02
N PHE A 141 -5.35 11.33 25.10
CA PHE A 141 -5.50 12.65 24.48
C PHE A 141 -6.63 12.68 23.44
N ASP A 142 -7.31 13.82 23.36
CA ASP A 142 -8.35 14.06 22.38
C ASP A 142 -7.75 14.30 20.99
N LYS A 143 -8.46 13.87 19.95
CA LYS A 143 -8.08 14.10 18.55
C LYS A 143 -7.85 15.57 18.20
N ALA A 144 -8.47 16.50 18.92
CA ALA A 144 -8.27 17.94 18.76
C ALA A 144 -6.83 18.40 19.05
N LEU A 145 -6.02 17.56 19.69
CA LEU A 145 -4.60 17.82 19.97
C LEU A 145 -3.65 17.23 18.92
N LYS A 146 -4.17 16.73 17.78
CA LYS A 146 -3.35 16.22 16.67
C LYS A 146 -2.23 17.21 16.29
N ASP A 147 -1.02 16.67 16.19
CA ASP A 147 0.23 17.36 15.84
C ASP A 147 0.64 18.50 16.80
N LYS A 148 -0.05 18.62 17.94
CA LYS A 148 0.32 19.57 18.99
C LYS A 148 1.34 18.96 19.94
N LYS A 149 2.19 19.83 20.51
CA LYS A 149 3.04 19.49 21.65
C LYS A 149 2.32 19.86 22.93
N VAL A 150 2.10 18.87 23.77
CA VAL A 150 1.56 19.07 25.11
C VAL A 150 2.67 19.01 26.14
N GLN A 151 2.60 19.82 27.19
CA GLN A 151 3.46 19.65 28.35
C GLN A 151 2.64 19.19 29.53
N ILE A 152 3.14 18.18 30.23
CA ILE A 152 2.55 17.63 31.44
C ILE A 152 3.41 18.08 32.61
N GLU A 153 2.77 18.67 33.60
CA GLU A 153 3.43 19.21 34.78
C GLU A 153 2.66 18.81 36.05
N PRO A 154 3.31 18.14 37.02
CA PRO A 154 2.76 17.97 38.34
C PRO A 154 2.93 19.25 39.16
N TYR A 155 1.90 19.65 39.91
CA TYR A 155 1.94 20.86 40.74
C TYR A 155 1.17 20.67 42.06
N ARG A 156 1.38 21.59 43.01
CA ARG A 156 0.83 21.53 44.37
C ARG A 156 0.22 22.85 44.89
N GLU A 157 0.39 23.97 44.19
CA GLU A 157 -0.07 25.32 44.61
C GLU A 157 -1.03 25.95 43.58
N ASP A 158 -1.35 27.25 43.74
CA ASP A 158 -1.91 28.12 42.69
C ASP A 158 -1.30 27.77 41.33
N ALA A 159 -2.15 27.72 40.29
CA ALA A 159 -1.73 27.45 38.91
C ALA A 159 -0.34 28.05 38.60
N PRO A 160 0.61 27.28 38.02
CA PRO A 160 1.96 27.69 37.68
C PRO A 160 1.97 29.11 37.12
N LYS A 161 2.48 30.05 37.94
CA LYS A 161 2.67 31.45 37.55
C LYS A 161 3.95 31.65 36.72
N ILE A 162 4.57 30.57 36.25
CA ILE A 162 5.92 30.57 35.70
C ILE A 162 5.86 30.84 34.18
N ASP A 163 6.55 31.89 33.75
CA ASP A 163 6.90 32.14 32.36
C ASP A 163 7.84 31.02 31.87
N GLN A 164 7.26 30.02 31.20
CA GLN A 164 7.95 28.81 30.72
C GLN A 164 8.96 29.09 29.60
N SER A 165 9.03 30.33 29.08
CA SER A 165 10.06 30.70 28.09
C SER A 165 11.48 30.73 28.68
N LYS A 166 11.64 30.59 30.01
CA LYS A 166 12.92 30.82 30.69
C LYS A 166 13.48 29.66 31.51
N VAL A 167 12.79 28.53 31.69
CA VAL A 167 13.33 27.45 32.53
C VAL A 167 12.95 26.04 32.06
N SER A 168 13.96 25.26 31.66
CA SER A 168 13.86 23.81 31.53
C SER A 168 13.89 23.19 32.92
N HIS A 169 12.80 22.55 33.33
CA HIS A 169 12.76 21.80 34.58
C HIS A 169 12.49 20.32 34.29
N ASP A 170 13.25 19.43 34.93
CA ASP A 170 13.14 17.97 34.78
C ASP A 170 11.79 17.39 35.25
N PHE A 171 10.96 18.22 35.92
CA PHE A 171 9.59 17.89 36.31
C PHE A 171 8.54 18.24 35.24
N ILE A 172 8.92 18.77 34.07
CA ILE A 172 8.00 19.03 32.94
C ILE A 172 8.29 18.06 31.80
N LYS A 173 7.25 17.42 31.27
CA LYS A 173 7.36 16.47 30.16
C LYS A 173 6.65 17.00 28.94
N THR A 174 7.42 17.33 27.91
CA THR A 174 6.85 17.62 26.59
C THR A 174 6.58 16.31 25.85
N THR A 175 5.34 16.14 25.38
CA THR A 175 4.86 15.00 24.61
C THR A 175 4.29 15.50 23.28
N THR A 176 4.69 14.89 22.17
CA THR A 176 4.10 15.19 20.85
C THR A 176 2.93 14.26 20.59
N ILE A 177 1.76 14.81 20.28
CA ILE A 177 0.58 14.02 19.94
C ILE A 177 0.54 13.81 18.43
N LYS A 178 0.50 12.55 18.00
CA LYS A 178 0.46 12.19 16.58
C LYS A 178 -0.82 11.46 16.24
N GLU A 179 -1.26 11.60 15.00
CA GLU A 179 -2.24 10.68 14.42
C GLU A 179 -1.67 9.27 14.43
N ALA A 180 -2.51 8.28 14.72
CA ALA A 180 -2.13 6.89 14.58
C ALA A 180 -1.69 6.69 13.12
N ASP A 181 -0.46 6.26 12.93
CA ASP A 181 0.07 6.03 11.60
C ASP A 181 -0.68 4.81 11.02
N ALA A 182 -1.65 5.07 10.15
CA ALA A 182 -2.42 4.02 9.48
C ALA A 182 -1.52 3.07 8.65
N THR A 183 -0.23 3.40 8.48
CA THR A 183 0.77 2.52 7.88
C THR A 183 1.55 1.67 8.89
N LEU A 184 1.54 1.98 10.20
CA LEU A 184 2.19 1.16 11.24
C LEU A 184 1.27 0.09 11.85
N SER A 185 -0.05 0.21 11.71
CA SER A 185 -0.99 -0.90 11.99
C SER A 185 -0.89 -2.05 10.98
N LYS A 186 0.04 -1.98 10.02
CA LYS A 186 0.38 -3.07 9.13
C LYS A 186 1.84 -3.45 9.35
N ILE A 187 2.02 -4.46 10.19
CA ILE A 187 3.19 -5.33 10.27
C ILE A 187 4.40 -4.65 10.94
N ALA A 188 4.41 -4.72 12.27
CA ALA A 188 5.55 -4.33 13.08
C ALA A 188 6.15 -5.54 13.82
N ILE A 189 6.59 -6.57 13.11
CA ILE A 189 7.70 -7.46 13.51
C ILE A 189 8.35 -8.01 12.23
N ARG A 190 9.62 -7.66 12.02
CA ARG A 190 10.52 -8.41 11.13
C ARG A 190 10.93 -9.67 11.89
N ASP A 191 10.12 -10.70 11.84
CA ASP A 191 10.64 -12.03 12.17
C ASP A 191 11.49 -12.48 11.00
N LYS A 192 12.70 -12.92 11.31
CA LYS A 192 13.59 -13.52 10.34
C LYS A 192 12.84 -14.71 9.74
N ALA A 193 12.46 -14.61 8.47
CA ALA A 193 11.96 -15.76 7.74
C ALA A 193 13.12 -16.76 7.59
N HIS A 194 12.99 -17.93 8.21
CA HIS A 194 13.93 -19.03 8.04
C HIS A 194 13.46 -19.88 6.85
N LEU A 195 14.31 -19.98 5.82
CA LEU A 195 14.11 -20.89 4.70
C LEU A 195 14.66 -22.27 5.11
N TYR A 196 13.77 -23.24 5.30
CA TYR A 196 14.15 -24.64 5.52
C TYR A 196 14.07 -25.39 4.19
N LEU A 197 15.21 -25.89 3.71
CA LEU A 197 15.27 -26.79 2.56
C LEU A 197 15.25 -28.22 3.09
N LYS A 198 14.21 -28.99 2.76
CA LYS A 198 14.13 -30.41 3.05
C LYS A 198 14.51 -31.19 1.79
N ILE A 199 15.50 -32.06 1.89
CA ILE A 199 15.85 -33.01 0.83
C ILE A 199 15.15 -34.32 1.20
N GLU A 200 14.31 -34.83 0.29
CA GLU A 200 13.67 -36.14 0.42
C GLU A 200 14.27 -37.05 -0.66
N GLY A 201 14.77 -38.21 -0.24
CA GLY A 201 15.27 -39.29 -1.09
C GLY A 201 14.88 -40.63 -0.49
N ASP A 202 14.63 -41.62 -1.33
CA ASP A 202 13.98 -42.88 -0.93
C ASP A 202 14.85 -43.79 -0.05
N ASP A 203 16.17 -43.55 0.04
CA ASP A 203 17.09 -44.24 0.95
C ASP A 203 18.33 -43.36 1.22
N ILE A 204 18.29 -42.51 2.23
CA ILE A 204 19.49 -41.80 2.71
C ILE A 204 20.20 -42.73 3.70
N GLU A 205 21.06 -43.62 3.21
CA GLU A 205 22.09 -44.20 4.08
C GLU A 205 22.97 -43.06 4.63
N SER A 206 23.55 -43.21 5.83
CA SER A 206 24.28 -42.13 6.54
C SER A 206 25.41 -41.47 5.72
N THR A 207 25.89 -42.13 4.67
CA THR A 207 26.90 -41.59 3.73
C THR A 207 26.33 -40.63 2.68
N GLU A 208 25.02 -40.66 2.41
CA GLU A 208 24.33 -39.72 1.51
C GLU A 208 23.95 -38.41 2.23
N GLU A 209 23.71 -38.44 3.55
CA GLU A 209 23.49 -37.25 4.37
C GLU A 209 24.75 -36.36 4.43
N GLU A 210 25.94 -36.97 4.55
CA GLU A 210 27.21 -36.25 4.47
C GLU A 210 27.42 -35.61 3.10
N LYS A 211 27.09 -36.31 2.00
CA LYS A 211 27.16 -35.78 0.63
C LYS A 211 26.14 -34.66 0.40
N ALA A 212 24.92 -34.78 0.91
CA ALA A 212 23.90 -33.73 0.82
C ALA A 212 24.32 -32.48 1.60
N ASN A 213 24.90 -32.66 2.78
CA ASN A 213 25.47 -31.58 3.57
C ASN A 213 26.70 -30.95 2.89
N GLU A 214 27.55 -31.75 2.24
CA GLU A 214 28.69 -31.26 1.45
C GLU A 214 28.22 -30.49 0.20
N LEU A 215 27.16 -30.95 -0.46
CA LEU A 215 26.50 -30.26 -1.57
C LEU A 215 25.93 -28.91 -1.11
N LEU A 216 25.23 -28.86 0.03
CA LEU A 216 24.70 -27.62 0.60
C LEU A 216 25.81 -26.65 1.07
N LYS A 217 26.96 -27.18 1.54
CA LYS A 217 28.13 -26.37 1.94
C LYS A 217 28.93 -25.85 0.74
N SER A 218 28.98 -26.59 -0.37
CA SER A 218 29.75 -26.26 -1.57
C SER A 218 28.94 -25.54 -2.66
N SER A 219 27.62 -25.65 -2.63
CA SER A 219 26.73 -25.03 -3.63
C SER A 219 26.30 -23.63 -3.20
N THR A 220 26.63 -22.64 -4.03
CA THR A 220 26.03 -21.31 -3.91
C THR A 220 24.68 -21.33 -4.63
N PHE A 221 23.57 -21.39 -3.88
CA PHE A 221 22.25 -21.14 -4.48
C PHE A 221 22.02 -19.63 -4.57
N LYS A 222 21.70 -19.15 -5.78
CA LYS A 222 21.30 -17.75 -5.99
C LYS A 222 19.79 -17.68 -5.89
N LEU A 223 19.29 -16.98 -4.87
CA LEU A 223 17.89 -16.57 -4.85
C LEU A 223 17.68 -15.58 -6.01
N SER A 224 17.09 -16.03 -7.11
CA SER A 224 16.74 -15.14 -8.21
C SER A 224 15.41 -14.46 -7.88
N SER A 225 15.43 -13.16 -7.60
CA SER A 225 14.21 -12.35 -7.53
C SER A 225 13.67 -12.13 -8.95
N SER A 226 12.44 -12.55 -9.20
CA SER A 226 11.62 -12.01 -10.30
C SER A 226 10.43 -11.30 -9.68
N THR A 227 10.24 -10.03 -10.03
CA THR A 227 9.00 -9.34 -9.68
C THR A 227 7.86 -10.07 -10.40
N THR A 228 6.89 -10.56 -9.63
CA THR A 228 5.71 -11.24 -10.19
C THR A 228 4.52 -10.33 -10.04
N ILE A 229 3.78 -10.12 -11.13
CA ILE A 229 2.50 -9.42 -11.15
C ILE A 229 1.40 -10.46 -11.26
N TYR A 230 0.48 -10.42 -10.31
CA TYR A 230 -0.71 -11.26 -10.28
C TYR A 230 -1.91 -10.49 -10.81
N ILE A 231 -2.64 -11.11 -11.73
CA ILE A 231 -3.84 -10.57 -12.36
C ILE A 231 -5.00 -11.46 -11.94
N TYR A 232 -5.92 -10.95 -11.15
CA TYR A 232 -7.05 -11.74 -10.66
C TYR A 232 -8.26 -11.57 -11.59
N SER A 233 -9.03 -12.65 -11.75
CA SER A 233 -10.27 -12.68 -12.53
C SER A 233 -11.31 -11.63 -12.13
N ASP A 234 -11.24 -11.04 -10.93
CA ASP A 234 -12.12 -9.96 -10.47
C ASP A 234 -11.66 -8.55 -10.89
N GLY A 235 -10.52 -8.42 -11.57
CA GLY A 235 -9.95 -7.13 -11.98
C GLY A 235 -8.88 -6.59 -11.03
N LYS A 236 -8.61 -7.26 -9.90
CA LYS A 236 -7.50 -6.89 -9.00
C LYS A 236 -6.16 -7.17 -9.66
N ILE A 237 -5.17 -6.32 -9.38
CA ILE A 237 -3.78 -6.52 -9.78
C ILE A 237 -2.91 -6.33 -8.53
N SER A 238 -2.10 -7.34 -8.20
CA SER A 238 -1.13 -7.29 -7.11
C SER A 238 0.27 -7.61 -7.62
N ASN A 239 1.29 -7.40 -6.79
CA ASN A 239 2.65 -7.77 -7.13
C ASN A 239 3.45 -8.17 -5.89
N THR A 240 4.44 -9.04 -6.07
CA THR A 240 5.44 -9.34 -5.04
C THR A 240 6.64 -8.41 -5.21
N TYR A 241 6.97 -7.62 -4.20
CA TYR A 241 8.16 -6.77 -4.18
C TYR A 241 9.33 -7.48 -3.50
N LEU A 242 10.33 -7.90 -4.26
CA LEU A 242 11.71 -8.06 -3.79
C LEU A 242 12.65 -7.59 -4.92
N GLN A 243 13.68 -6.82 -4.56
CA GLN A 243 14.52 -5.94 -5.40
C GLN A 243 14.99 -6.47 -6.76
N SER A 244 15.31 -5.50 -7.65
CA SER A 244 15.79 -5.60 -9.04
C SER A 244 16.07 -7.02 -9.55
N GLY A 245 15.05 -7.60 -10.17
CA GLY A 245 15.20 -8.73 -11.09
C GLY A 245 15.19 -8.23 -12.54
N ASP A 246 15.95 -8.89 -13.42
CA ASP A 246 16.02 -8.55 -14.85
C ASP A 246 14.70 -8.82 -15.60
N LYS A 247 13.78 -9.57 -14.98
CA LYS A 247 12.55 -10.06 -15.60
C LYS A 247 11.33 -9.87 -14.69
N MET A 248 10.22 -9.49 -15.31
CA MET A 248 8.87 -9.45 -14.74
C MET A 248 8.12 -10.70 -15.17
N ARG A 249 7.53 -11.44 -14.22
CA ARG A 249 6.63 -12.58 -14.47
C ARG A 249 5.18 -12.12 -14.33
N TYR A 250 4.28 -12.66 -15.16
CA TYR A 250 2.85 -12.39 -15.08
C TYR A 250 2.11 -13.70 -14.80
N ILE A 251 1.31 -13.72 -13.74
CA ILE A 251 0.45 -14.86 -13.37
C ILE A 251 -0.99 -14.37 -13.39
N TYR A 252 -1.86 -15.09 -14.09
CA TYR A 252 -3.31 -14.89 -14.01
C TYR A 252 -3.91 -15.89 -13.02
N ILE A 253 -4.78 -15.41 -12.13
CA ILE A 253 -5.51 -16.20 -11.14
C ILE A 253 -6.97 -16.22 -11.58
N ASP A 254 -7.44 -17.40 -12.01
CA ASP A 254 -8.80 -17.53 -12.51
C ASP A 254 -9.86 -17.49 -11.39
N SER A 255 -11.13 -17.67 -11.73
CA SER A 255 -12.21 -17.66 -10.74
C SER A 255 -12.17 -18.84 -9.77
N ASN A 256 -11.55 -19.96 -10.18
CA ASN A 256 -11.36 -21.16 -9.39
C ASN A 256 -10.07 -21.12 -8.54
N LYS A 257 -9.35 -19.99 -8.59
CA LYS A 257 -8.04 -19.78 -7.95
C LYS A 257 -6.92 -20.62 -8.57
N GLU A 258 -7.10 -21.10 -9.80
CA GLU A 258 -6.02 -21.74 -10.55
C GLU A 258 -5.04 -20.68 -11.08
N GLU A 259 -3.75 -20.98 -10.97
CA GLU A 259 -2.69 -20.12 -11.46
C GLU A 259 -2.30 -20.44 -12.91
N HIS A 260 -2.19 -19.39 -13.72
CA HIS A 260 -1.76 -19.47 -15.10
C HIS A 260 -0.52 -18.60 -15.31
N ASP A 261 0.65 -19.21 -15.44
CA ASP A 261 1.90 -18.50 -15.76
C ASP A 261 1.88 -18.02 -17.22
N LEU A 262 1.61 -16.73 -17.41
CA LEU A 262 1.51 -16.12 -18.73
C LEU A 262 2.88 -15.89 -19.37
N GLY A 263 3.96 -15.98 -18.58
CA GLY A 263 5.34 -15.83 -19.04
C GLY A 263 6.11 -14.70 -18.38
N LYS A 264 7.33 -14.49 -18.87
CA LYS A 264 8.32 -13.55 -18.32
C LYS A 264 8.81 -12.60 -19.41
N THR A 265 8.99 -11.33 -19.06
CA THR A 265 9.51 -10.28 -19.96
C THR A 265 10.62 -9.48 -19.30
N LYS A 266 11.56 -8.98 -20.10
CA LYS A 266 12.64 -8.14 -19.59
C LYS A 266 12.12 -6.79 -19.10
N VAL A 267 12.62 -6.35 -17.95
CA VAL A 267 12.36 -5.01 -17.41
C VAL A 267 13.48 -4.08 -17.84
N ILE A 268 13.12 -2.88 -18.28
CA ILE A 268 14.07 -1.79 -18.51
C ILE A 268 13.67 -0.58 -17.66
N SER A 269 14.66 0.13 -17.13
CA SER A 269 14.47 1.43 -16.49
C SER A 269 14.85 2.54 -17.45
N THR A 270 14.06 3.61 -17.47
CA THR A 270 14.38 4.83 -18.23
C THR A 270 13.84 6.04 -17.49
N ARG A 271 14.46 7.20 -17.70
CA ARG A 271 14.01 8.44 -17.06
C ARG A 271 12.62 8.81 -17.56
N ARG A 272 11.74 9.23 -16.64
CA ARG A 272 10.38 9.64 -16.99
C ARG A 272 10.38 10.76 -18.02
N HIS A 273 9.55 10.62 -19.04
CA HIS A 273 9.14 11.73 -19.90
C HIS A 273 7.96 12.48 -19.27
N THR A 274 8.07 13.80 -19.08
CA THR A 274 6.94 14.65 -18.66
C THR A 274 6.10 15.08 -19.86
N LYS A 275 6.74 15.22 -21.03
CA LYS A 275 6.13 15.44 -22.34
C LYS A 275 6.96 14.72 -23.41
N MET A 276 6.45 14.67 -24.64
CA MET A 276 7.24 14.21 -25.79
C MET A 276 8.59 14.92 -25.84
N ASN A 277 9.68 14.17 -25.93
CA ASN A 277 11.06 14.66 -25.95
C ASN A 277 11.52 15.47 -24.71
N ILE A 278 10.71 15.55 -23.64
CA ILE A 278 11.06 16.28 -22.41
C ILE A 278 11.12 15.30 -21.25
N LEU A 279 12.30 15.13 -20.68
CA LEU A 279 12.54 14.29 -19.50
C LEU A 279 12.18 15.03 -18.20
N SER A 280 11.96 14.27 -17.14
CA SER A 280 11.79 14.78 -15.78
C SER A 280 13.13 15.37 -15.28
N ASN A 281 13.06 16.54 -14.64
CA ASN A 281 14.21 17.15 -13.99
C ASN A 281 14.44 16.61 -12.58
N THR A 282 13.50 15.82 -12.05
CA THR A 282 13.62 15.17 -10.74
C THR A 282 14.65 14.05 -10.83
N LYS A 283 15.67 14.11 -9.96
CA LYS A 283 16.67 13.06 -9.85
C LYS A 283 15.98 11.75 -9.45
N GLU A 284 16.41 10.64 -10.07
CA GLU A 284 15.87 9.29 -9.80
C GLU A 284 14.36 9.09 -10.11
N ASP A 285 13.73 10.00 -10.87
CA ASP A 285 12.37 9.79 -11.39
C ASP A 285 12.38 8.90 -12.64
N ASP A 286 12.61 7.61 -12.40
CA ASP A 286 12.63 6.57 -13.40
C ASP A 286 11.26 5.89 -13.56
N VAL A 287 11.04 5.34 -14.75
CA VAL A 287 9.89 4.50 -15.08
C VAL A 287 10.37 3.14 -15.57
N GLN A 288 9.71 2.10 -15.09
CA GLN A 288 9.89 0.75 -15.60
C GLN A 288 9.01 0.53 -16.83
N LEU A 289 9.59 -0.14 -17.82
CA LEU A 289 8.92 -0.63 -19.02
C LEU A 289 9.25 -2.10 -19.23
N VAL A 290 8.35 -2.81 -19.89
CA VAL A 290 8.54 -4.19 -20.33
C VAL A 290 8.35 -4.31 -21.83
N TYR A 291 8.99 -5.30 -22.43
CA TYR A 291 8.90 -5.57 -23.86
C TYR A 291 7.77 -6.56 -24.13
N ILE A 292 6.62 -6.04 -24.59
CA ILE A 292 5.37 -6.81 -24.67
C ILE A 292 5.47 -8.05 -25.58
N LYS A 293 6.37 -8.02 -26.58
CA LYS A 293 6.54 -9.14 -27.52
C LYS A 293 7.17 -10.39 -26.89
N ASP A 294 7.71 -10.30 -25.68
CA ASP A 294 8.13 -11.48 -24.91
C ASP A 294 6.92 -12.33 -24.47
N ILE A 295 5.71 -11.75 -24.44
CA ILE A 295 4.46 -12.40 -24.04
C ILE A 295 3.42 -12.23 -25.17
N PRO A 296 3.59 -12.92 -26.31
CA PRO A 296 2.75 -12.70 -27.49
C PRO A 296 1.37 -13.38 -27.40
N SER A 297 1.26 -14.45 -26.63
CA SER A 297 0.04 -15.25 -26.48
C SER A 297 0.12 -16.19 -25.28
N TYR A 298 -1.02 -16.63 -24.80
CA TYR A 298 -1.19 -17.74 -23.88
C TYR A 298 -2.42 -18.55 -24.29
N ASN A 299 -2.41 -19.86 -24.06
CA ASN A 299 -3.54 -20.74 -24.38
C ASN A 299 -3.57 -21.95 -23.44
N SER A 300 -4.56 -21.96 -22.55
CA SER A 300 -5.07 -23.13 -21.82
C SER A 300 -6.56 -23.32 -22.15
N THR A 301 -7.19 -24.34 -21.58
CA THR A 301 -8.61 -24.68 -21.83
C THR A 301 -9.54 -23.48 -21.66
N ASN A 302 -9.40 -22.74 -20.56
CA ASN A 302 -10.26 -21.63 -20.16
C ASN A 302 -9.57 -20.25 -20.20
N VAL A 303 -8.23 -20.19 -20.25
CA VAL A 303 -7.48 -18.93 -20.24
C VAL A 303 -6.71 -18.79 -21.55
N LYS A 304 -7.06 -17.78 -22.35
CA LYS A 304 -6.38 -17.54 -23.62
C LYS A 304 -6.33 -16.08 -24.01
N PHE A 305 -5.23 -15.69 -24.63
CA PHE A 305 -5.11 -14.43 -25.33
C PHE A 305 -4.04 -14.52 -26.42
N LYS A 306 -4.10 -13.63 -27.42
CA LYS A 306 -3.05 -13.51 -28.43
C LYS A 306 -3.05 -12.13 -29.10
N PHE A 307 -1.87 -11.52 -29.16
CA PHE A 307 -1.58 -10.40 -30.06
C PHE A 307 -1.30 -10.95 -31.45
N LEU A 308 -2.30 -10.91 -32.33
CA LEU A 308 -2.22 -11.57 -33.63
C LEU A 308 -1.35 -10.80 -34.63
N THR A 309 -1.44 -9.48 -34.64
CA THR A 309 -0.64 -8.62 -35.53
C THR A 309 0.10 -7.53 -34.76
N TRP A 310 1.29 -7.18 -35.25
CA TRP A 310 2.19 -6.21 -34.62
C TRP A 310 2.48 -5.05 -35.58
N ASN A 311 1.73 -3.95 -35.45
CA ASN A 311 1.64 -2.87 -36.42
C ASN A 311 2.29 -1.55 -35.93
N SER A 312 3.56 -1.61 -35.53
CA SER A 312 4.34 -0.43 -35.13
C SER A 312 5.68 -0.41 -35.86
N SER A 313 5.74 0.23 -37.03
CA SER A 313 7.00 0.45 -37.77
C SER A 313 8.04 1.22 -36.95
N SER A 314 7.58 2.09 -36.04
CA SER A 314 8.42 2.88 -35.13
C SER A 314 8.98 2.11 -33.94
N GLY A 315 8.64 0.83 -33.76
CA GLY A 315 9.18 0.04 -32.66
C GLY A 315 8.61 0.33 -31.26
N ARG A 316 7.35 0.80 -31.17
CA ARG A 316 6.70 1.16 -29.89
C ARG A 316 6.21 -0.07 -29.11
N TRP A 317 7.12 -0.98 -28.81
CA TRP A 317 6.84 -2.27 -28.18
C TRP A 317 6.99 -2.27 -26.65
N TYR A 318 7.10 -1.10 -26.04
CA TYR A 318 7.38 -0.96 -24.61
C TYR A 318 6.18 -0.38 -23.88
N ILE A 319 5.79 -1.04 -22.80
CA ILE A 319 4.59 -0.74 -22.01
C ILE A 319 4.95 -0.75 -20.53
N ASN A 320 4.26 0.06 -19.72
CA ASN A 320 4.44 0.00 -18.28
C ASN A 320 3.96 -1.37 -17.74
N PRO A 321 4.65 -2.02 -16.79
CA PRO A 321 4.32 -3.37 -16.34
C PRO A 321 2.85 -3.54 -15.89
N PHE A 322 2.34 -2.59 -15.10
CA PHE A 322 0.96 -2.65 -14.62
C PHE A 322 -0.06 -2.38 -15.74
N CYS A 323 0.28 -1.52 -16.69
CA CYS A 323 -0.53 -1.30 -17.88
C CYS A 323 -0.63 -2.59 -18.72
N LEU A 324 0.45 -3.35 -18.85
CA LEU A 324 0.41 -4.66 -19.51
C LEU A 324 -0.48 -5.64 -18.74
N ALA A 325 -0.35 -5.70 -17.42
CA ALA A 325 -1.17 -6.56 -16.58
C ALA A 325 -2.67 -6.31 -16.81
N GLY A 326 -3.10 -5.04 -16.82
CA GLY A 326 -4.49 -4.71 -17.08
C GLY A 326 -4.94 -5.01 -18.50
N LEU A 327 -4.05 -4.90 -19.49
CA LEU A 327 -4.36 -5.30 -20.87
C LEU A 327 -4.51 -6.82 -21.00
N LEU A 328 -3.60 -7.60 -20.39
CA LEU A 328 -3.66 -9.07 -20.40
C LEU A 328 -4.92 -9.57 -19.71
N GLY A 329 -5.27 -9.03 -18.54
CA GLY A 329 -6.50 -9.39 -17.83
C GLY A 329 -7.76 -9.14 -18.67
N ALA A 330 -7.86 -7.98 -19.32
CA ALA A 330 -8.98 -7.67 -20.21
C ALA A 330 -9.05 -8.59 -21.45
N MET A 331 -7.89 -8.96 -22.00
CA MET A 331 -7.84 -9.89 -23.13
C MET A 331 -8.24 -11.31 -22.72
N ILE A 332 -7.86 -11.76 -21.53
CA ILE A 332 -8.23 -13.06 -20.98
C ILE A 332 -9.72 -13.15 -20.71
N GLU A 333 -10.30 -12.13 -20.04
CA GLU A 333 -11.74 -12.05 -19.73
C GLU A 333 -12.60 -12.31 -20.97
N GLU A 334 -12.23 -11.69 -22.09
CA GLU A 334 -12.97 -11.76 -23.34
C GLU A 334 -12.38 -12.77 -24.34
N SER A 335 -11.42 -13.60 -23.90
CA SER A 335 -10.78 -14.62 -24.74
C SER A 335 -10.24 -14.08 -26.08
N ILE A 336 -9.62 -12.90 -26.06
CA ILE A 336 -9.18 -12.17 -27.25
C ILE A 336 -7.89 -12.77 -27.81
N VAL A 337 -8.00 -13.45 -28.94
CA VAL A 337 -6.89 -14.15 -29.62
C VAL A 337 -6.48 -13.54 -30.98
N ASP A 338 -7.09 -12.42 -31.33
CA ASP A 338 -7.11 -11.84 -32.67
C ASP A 338 -6.83 -10.33 -32.69
N ILE A 339 -6.33 -9.75 -31.59
CA ILE A 339 -6.14 -8.30 -31.54
C ILE A 339 -4.88 -7.84 -32.27
N GLY A 340 -5.00 -6.74 -33.01
CA GLY A 340 -3.86 -6.06 -33.61
C GLY A 340 -3.27 -5.00 -32.69
N PHE A 341 -1.96 -5.04 -32.45
CA PHE A 341 -1.26 -4.11 -31.57
C PHE A 341 -0.58 -3.00 -32.38
N ASN A 342 -0.84 -1.71 -32.09
CA ASN A 342 -0.28 -0.59 -32.87
C ASN A 342 0.84 0.18 -32.14
N GLY A 343 1.06 -0.06 -30.86
CA GLY A 343 2.19 0.50 -30.12
C GLY A 343 1.81 1.23 -28.84
N PHE A 344 2.73 1.22 -27.88
CA PHE A 344 2.74 2.03 -26.67
C PHE A 344 3.89 3.03 -26.74
N SER A 345 5.04 2.80 -26.10
CA SER A 345 6.20 3.68 -26.19
C SER A 345 7.41 3.02 -26.83
N LEU A 346 8.40 3.83 -27.21
CA LEU A 346 9.75 3.40 -27.53
C LEU A 346 10.47 2.84 -26.30
N LYS A 347 11.64 2.22 -26.52
CA LYS A 347 12.49 1.64 -25.46
C LYS A 347 12.88 2.66 -24.38
N ASN A 348 13.11 3.91 -24.77
CA ASN A 348 13.44 5.00 -23.84
C ASN A 348 12.21 5.67 -23.22
N GLY A 349 11.02 5.08 -23.34
CA GLY A 349 9.79 5.65 -22.82
C GLY A 349 9.26 6.86 -23.60
N ASN A 350 9.93 7.27 -24.68
CA ASN A 350 9.44 8.34 -25.53
C ASN A 350 8.40 7.81 -26.53
N THR A 351 7.74 8.72 -27.24
CA THR A 351 6.77 8.43 -28.29
C THR A 351 7.41 8.47 -29.69
N ALA A 352 6.70 8.00 -30.70
CA ALA A 352 7.08 8.07 -32.11
C ALA A 352 5.85 8.08 -33.03
N GLY A 353 6.05 8.36 -34.33
CA GLY A 353 5.01 8.24 -35.34
C GLY A 353 3.93 9.33 -35.26
N GLY A 354 4.29 10.56 -34.87
CA GLY A 354 3.37 11.70 -34.78
C GLY A 354 2.48 11.72 -33.52
N SER A 355 2.51 10.69 -32.69
CA SER A 355 1.87 10.71 -31.37
C SER A 355 2.69 11.53 -30.39
N THR A 356 2.02 12.33 -29.56
CA THR A 356 2.65 13.10 -28.47
C THR A 356 2.35 12.54 -27.07
N SER A 357 1.45 11.55 -26.97
CA SER A 357 0.89 11.08 -25.68
C SER A 357 1.42 9.72 -25.22
N HIS A 358 2.01 8.96 -26.14
CA HIS A 358 2.53 7.60 -25.98
C HIS A 358 3.86 7.55 -25.21
N ILE A 359 3.93 8.27 -24.10
CA ILE A 359 5.12 8.36 -23.25
C ILE A 359 4.99 7.43 -22.03
N ASN A 360 6.13 6.95 -21.54
CA ASN A 360 6.29 6.09 -20.37
C ASN A 360 5.47 4.78 -20.41
N GLY A 361 5.09 4.31 -21.61
CA GLY A 361 4.29 3.09 -21.77
C GLY A 361 2.93 3.13 -21.07
N LYS A 362 2.38 4.30 -20.76
CA LYS A 362 1.11 4.47 -20.03
C LYS A 362 -0.11 4.65 -20.93
N LYS A 363 0.12 4.77 -22.24
CA LYS A 363 -0.91 4.90 -23.28
C LYS A 363 -0.46 4.13 -24.51
N GLY A 364 -1.41 3.62 -25.27
CA GLY A 364 -1.11 2.86 -26.48
C GLY A 364 -2.32 2.68 -27.36
N ASP A 365 -2.08 2.17 -28.56
CA ASP A 365 -3.12 1.99 -29.58
C ASP A 365 -3.31 0.50 -29.88
N LEU A 366 -4.57 0.08 -29.99
CA LEU A 366 -4.99 -1.25 -30.42
C LEU A 366 -5.92 -1.13 -31.62
N ARG A 367 -5.89 -2.10 -32.54
CA ARG A 367 -6.91 -2.21 -33.59
C ARG A 367 -8.26 -2.53 -32.97
N TYR A 368 -9.32 -2.01 -33.58
CA TYR A 368 -10.67 -2.47 -33.26
C TYR A 368 -10.86 -3.93 -33.69
N LEU A 369 -11.60 -4.68 -32.89
CA LEU A 369 -11.92 -6.08 -33.16
C LEU A 369 -12.78 -6.19 -34.42
N ASN A 370 -12.59 -7.29 -35.13
CA ASN A 370 -13.30 -7.55 -36.38
C ASN A 370 -13.88 -8.96 -36.42
N THR A 371 -14.95 -9.11 -37.20
CA THR A 371 -15.71 -10.36 -37.33
C THR A 371 -14.91 -11.47 -38.00
N ASN A 372 -13.89 -11.12 -38.79
CA ASN A 372 -12.99 -12.07 -39.45
C ASN A 372 -11.90 -12.60 -38.51
N LYS A 373 -11.70 -11.98 -37.34
CA LYS A 373 -10.74 -12.37 -36.31
C LYS A 373 -9.30 -12.48 -36.81
N ASP A 374 -8.89 -11.57 -37.69
CA ASP A 374 -7.59 -11.58 -38.37
C ASP A 374 -6.62 -10.47 -37.89
N GLY A 375 -7.03 -9.66 -36.92
CA GLY A 375 -6.21 -8.58 -36.36
C GLY A 375 -5.85 -7.47 -37.35
N ARG A 376 -6.54 -7.38 -38.49
CA ARG A 376 -6.31 -6.34 -39.49
C ARG A 376 -6.71 -4.94 -39.00
N ARG A 377 -6.37 -3.93 -39.80
CA ARG A 377 -6.88 -2.58 -39.59
C ARG A 377 -8.40 -2.55 -39.83
N THR A 378 -9.15 -2.21 -38.78
CA THR A 378 -10.60 -2.07 -38.80
C THR A 378 -10.98 -0.63 -38.46
N ILE A 379 -11.93 -0.07 -39.21
CA ILE A 379 -12.54 1.23 -38.94
C ILE A 379 -13.91 1.01 -38.30
N LEU A 380 -14.34 1.91 -37.40
CA LEU A 380 -15.63 1.81 -36.68
C LEU A 380 -16.87 1.68 -37.58
N GLN A 381 -16.81 2.14 -38.84
CA GLN A 381 -17.91 2.05 -39.81
C GLN A 381 -17.79 0.85 -40.76
N ASP A 382 -16.73 0.04 -40.65
CA ASP A 382 -16.57 -1.12 -41.53
C ASP A 382 -17.64 -2.17 -41.20
N ASN A 383 -18.19 -2.83 -42.23
CA ASN A 383 -19.13 -3.94 -42.05
C ASN A 383 -18.53 -5.10 -41.24
N SER A 384 -17.20 -5.22 -41.23
CA SER A 384 -16.50 -6.24 -40.44
C SER A 384 -16.16 -5.78 -39.02
N PHE A 385 -16.53 -4.58 -38.59
CA PHE A 385 -16.32 -4.13 -37.22
C PHE A 385 -17.18 -4.94 -36.26
N ASP A 386 -16.55 -5.61 -35.30
CA ASP A 386 -17.24 -6.46 -34.35
C ASP A 386 -17.68 -5.65 -33.12
N TYR A 387 -18.80 -4.94 -33.27
CA TYR A 387 -19.30 -4.01 -32.26
C TYR A 387 -19.52 -4.69 -30.91
N ALA A 388 -20.18 -5.86 -30.90
CA ALA A 388 -20.52 -6.57 -29.67
C ALA A 388 -19.25 -6.99 -28.90
N ARG A 389 -18.28 -7.61 -29.57
CA ARG A 389 -17.01 -7.97 -28.93
C ARG A 389 -16.21 -6.75 -28.49
N GLN A 390 -16.25 -5.66 -29.27
CA GLN A 390 -15.57 -4.43 -28.89
C GLN A 390 -16.19 -3.78 -27.64
N VAL A 391 -17.52 -3.79 -27.50
CA VAL A 391 -18.21 -3.31 -26.30
C VAL A 391 -17.77 -4.11 -25.07
N ASN A 392 -17.79 -5.44 -25.15
CA ASN A 392 -17.37 -6.28 -24.03
C ASN A 392 -15.90 -6.08 -23.69
N PHE A 393 -15.02 -6.03 -24.69
CA PHE A 393 -13.60 -5.77 -24.49
C PHE A 393 -13.33 -4.40 -23.85
N ASN A 394 -14.11 -3.37 -24.20
CA ASN A 394 -14.02 -2.07 -23.54
C ASN A 394 -14.46 -2.10 -22.07
N ASN A 395 -15.49 -2.88 -21.74
CA ASN A 395 -15.93 -3.08 -20.36
C ASN A 395 -14.87 -3.85 -19.56
N ALA A 396 -14.30 -4.91 -20.13
CA ALA A 396 -13.19 -5.66 -19.54
C ALA A 396 -11.96 -4.77 -19.33
N LEU A 397 -11.58 -3.96 -20.33
CA LEU A 397 -10.53 -2.96 -20.17
C LEU A 397 -10.79 -2.05 -18.97
N ASN A 398 -12.04 -1.62 -18.75
CA ASN A 398 -12.39 -0.81 -17.59
C ASN A 398 -12.30 -1.55 -16.26
N LYS A 399 -12.79 -2.79 -16.20
CA LYS A 399 -12.65 -3.70 -15.06
C LYS A 399 -11.18 -3.83 -14.63
N PHE A 400 -10.28 -3.94 -15.60
CA PHE A 400 -8.83 -4.06 -15.38
C PHE A 400 -8.08 -2.73 -15.38
N GLY A 401 -8.77 -1.61 -15.18
CA GLY A 401 -8.16 -0.31 -14.83
C GLY A 401 -7.97 0.68 -15.97
N TRP A 402 -8.21 0.31 -17.23
CA TRP A 402 -8.14 1.24 -18.37
C TRP A 402 -9.37 2.14 -18.48
N GLY A 403 -9.21 3.39 -18.92
CA GLY A 403 -10.35 4.30 -19.06
C GLY A 403 -10.94 4.80 -17.73
N VAL A 404 -10.21 4.64 -16.61
CA VAL A 404 -10.70 4.95 -15.24
C VAL A 404 -10.36 6.37 -14.82
N THR A 405 -9.07 6.75 -14.84
CA THR A 405 -8.66 8.13 -14.49
C THR A 405 -8.93 9.13 -15.60
N ASP A 406 -8.94 8.65 -16.84
CA ASP A 406 -9.31 9.39 -18.04
C ASP A 406 -9.85 8.39 -19.06
N LYS A 407 -10.88 8.76 -19.84
CA LYS A 407 -11.51 7.82 -20.76
C LYS A 407 -10.56 7.45 -21.90
N ASN A 408 -10.66 6.20 -22.37
CA ASN A 408 -10.03 5.76 -23.61
C ASN A 408 -10.51 6.65 -24.77
N TYR A 409 -9.73 6.77 -25.85
CA TYR A 409 -10.18 7.59 -26.99
C TYR A 409 -10.72 6.73 -28.12
N SER A 410 -11.88 7.12 -28.60
CA SER A 410 -12.55 6.58 -29.78
C SER A 410 -13.23 7.72 -30.55
N GLU A 411 -14.00 7.37 -31.57
CA GLU A 411 -14.82 8.31 -32.32
C GLU A 411 -16.31 7.91 -32.25
N LYS A 412 -17.19 8.88 -32.47
CA LYS A 412 -18.62 8.63 -32.62
C LYS A 412 -18.82 8.07 -34.03
N PHE A 413 -19.70 7.11 -34.18
CA PHE A 413 -19.98 6.45 -35.45
C PHE A 413 -21.45 6.08 -35.55
N ASN A 414 -21.95 5.88 -36.77
CA ASN A 414 -23.30 5.37 -36.97
C ASN A 414 -23.28 3.84 -36.82
N HIS A 415 -24.11 3.32 -35.93
CA HIS A 415 -24.36 1.88 -35.79
C HIS A 415 -25.87 1.67 -35.89
N ASN A 416 -26.31 0.96 -36.94
CA ASN A 416 -27.72 0.68 -37.20
C ASN A 416 -28.62 1.94 -37.20
N GLY A 417 -28.14 3.04 -37.79
CA GLY A 417 -28.88 4.30 -37.86
C GLY A 417 -28.71 5.20 -36.64
N ILE A 418 -28.03 4.75 -35.58
CA ILE A 418 -27.90 5.48 -34.31
C ILE A 418 -26.46 5.96 -34.12
N GLU A 419 -26.29 7.25 -33.78
CA GLU A 419 -24.98 7.78 -33.37
C GLU A 419 -24.55 7.12 -32.05
N THR A 420 -23.44 6.39 -32.11
CA THR A 420 -22.94 5.54 -31.04
C THR A 420 -21.51 5.93 -30.67
N LEU A 421 -21.17 5.75 -29.39
CA LEU A 421 -19.82 5.83 -28.86
C LEU A 421 -19.55 4.57 -28.03
N LEU A 422 -18.35 4.01 -28.16
CA LEU A 422 -17.98 2.83 -27.38
C LEU A 422 -17.94 3.13 -25.87
N PRO A 423 -18.32 2.18 -25.01
CA PRO A 423 -18.32 2.38 -23.58
C PRO A 423 -16.91 2.66 -23.06
N HIS A 424 -16.83 3.40 -21.95
CA HIS A 424 -15.57 3.85 -21.32
C HIS A 424 -14.63 4.63 -22.25
N THR A 425 -15.17 5.21 -23.33
CA THR A 425 -14.42 6.09 -24.23
C THR A 425 -14.95 7.51 -24.23
N GLN A 426 -14.15 8.43 -24.75
CA GLN A 426 -14.57 9.77 -25.11
C GLN A 426 -14.27 10.03 -26.58
N HIS A 427 -15.12 10.84 -27.21
CA HIS A 427 -14.93 11.27 -28.58
C HIS A 427 -13.72 12.23 -28.68
N LYS A 428 -12.68 11.84 -29.41
CA LYS A 428 -11.54 12.71 -29.74
C LYS A 428 -11.29 12.69 -31.24
N LYS A 429 -12.04 13.51 -31.98
CA LYS A 429 -11.82 13.78 -33.40
C LYS A 429 -11.25 15.19 -33.58
N LYS A 430 -10.06 15.29 -34.15
CA LYS A 430 -9.54 16.53 -34.70
C LYS A 430 -8.86 16.21 -36.03
N VAL A 431 -9.50 16.61 -37.13
CA VAL A 431 -8.97 16.38 -38.48
C VAL A 431 -7.55 16.95 -38.56
N GLY A 432 -6.58 16.10 -38.95
CA GLY A 432 -5.16 16.46 -39.03
C GLY A 432 -4.37 16.37 -37.71
N VAL A 433 -5.01 16.13 -36.56
CA VAL A 433 -4.32 16.09 -35.26
C VAL A 433 -4.60 14.78 -34.49
N TYR A 434 -5.86 14.34 -34.41
CA TYR A 434 -6.25 13.11 -33.73
C TYR A 434 -7.35 12.39 -34.53
N ARG A 435 -7.09 11.15 -34.96
CA ARG A 435 -8.03 10.29 -35.70
C ARG A 435 -8.02 8.89 -35.10
N HIS A 436 -9.06 8.57 -34.32
CA HIS A 436 -9.23 7.31 -33.59
C HIS A 436 -10.34 6.41 -34.19
N HIS A 437 -10.83 6.71 -35.40
CA HIS A 437 -11.80 5.85 -36.10
C HIS A 437 -11.22 4.49 -36.51
N HIS A 438 -9.89 4.33 -36.55
CA HIS A 438 -9.21 3.10 -37.02
C HIS A 438 -8.37 2.37 -35.95
N HIS A 439 -8.50 2.78 -34.69
CA HIS A 439 -7.87 2.18 -33.52
C HIS A 439 -8.50 2.70 -32.22
N LEU A 440 -8.49 1.89 -31.17
CA LEU A 440 -8.79 2.30 -29.81
C LEU A 440 -7.51 2.85 -29.15
N HIS A 441 -7.57 4.06 -28.60
CA HIS A 441 -6.47 4.61 -27.79
C HIS A 441 -6.69 4.31 -26.32
N LEU A 442 -5.84 3.46 -25.75
CA LEU A 442 -5.84 3.15 -24.33
C LEU A 442 -5.23 4.29 -23.53
N ASN A 443 -5.94 4.72 -22.49
CA ASN A 443 -5.58 5.85 -21.65
C ASN A 443 -6.14 5.68 -20.23
N GLY A 444 -5.68 6.53 -19.31
CA GLY A 444 -6.28 6.69 -17.99
C GLY A 444 -6.22 5.44 -17.12
N PHE A 445 -5.12 4.69 -17.22
CA PHE A 445 -4.90 3.50 -16.41
C PHE A 445 -4.89 3.86 -14.90
N LYS A 446 -5.66 3.13 -14.11
CA LYS A 446 -5.62 3.14 -12.65
C LYS A 446 -5.36 1.72 -12.17
N LEU A 447 -4.31 1.53 -11.38
CA LEU A 447 -4.06 0.24 -10.75
C LEU A 447 -5.20 -0.07 -9.76
N ASN A 448 -5.81 -1.24 -9.90
CA ASN A 448 -6.87 -1.70 -9.02
C ASN A 448 -6.27 -2.48 -7.84
N ILE A 449 -5.87 -1.76 -6.80
CA ILE A 449 -5.42 -2.33 -5.52
C ILE A 449 -6.60 -2.24 -4.57
N HIS A 450 -7.28 -3.36 -4.32
CA HIS A 450 -8.23 -3.49 -3.23
C HIS A 450 -7.61 -4.23 -2.05
#